data_AF-A0ABD4XS60-F1
#
_entry.id   AF-A0ABD4XS60-F1
#
_cell.length_a   1.000
_cell.length_b   1.000
_cell.length_c   1.000
_cell.angle_alpha   90.00
_cell.angle_beta   90.00
_cell.angle_gamma   90.00
#
_symmetry.space_group_name_H-M   'P 1'
#
loop_
_entity.id
_entity.type
_entity.pdbx_description
1 polymer ?
#
loop_
_entity_poly.entity_id
_entity_poly.type
_entity_poly.pdbx_seq_one_letter_code
_entity_poly.pdbx_strand_id
1 'polypeptide(L)'
;MYTYGTFPAHFVGSILRQDGWPKETGRFRKNLVVNTHLTFLVFEQLYRTAVVIGVQSPDLALQLLTDIKTWDGSPADDFIAEVDPHTEIMASLPNLPWKTLNAGVMQPKTKKEMDESFPWKELWNEETVSIFSFGYLQGLIWSLLHPVEANEQLGKEIDEIGAKFKQAKSAGYKGEEPHTSIPELYDDVIITVDTYIQTNGDLPDIDPSLLAHTKLKSRITK
;
A
#
# COMPACT_ATOMS: atom_id res chain seq x y z
N MET A 1 18.99 10.89 10.00
CA MET A 1 19.16 9.69 9.18
C MET A 1 17.79 9.02 9.20
N TYR A 2 17.00 9.18 8.14
CA TYR A 2 15.60 8.76 8.15
C TYR A 2 15.55 7.23 8.06
N THR A 3 14.77 6.61 8.94
CA THR A 3 14.61 5.16 9.01
C THR A 3 13.87 4.68 7.78
N TYR A 4 14.63 4.22 6.78
CA TYR A 4 14.16 3.32 5.71
C TYR A 4 13.73 1.93 6.24
N GLY A 5 13.61 1.77 7.56
CA GLY A 5 13.53 0.47 8.23
C GLY A 5 12.12 -0.08 8.39
N THR A 6 11.12 0.45 7.67
CA THR A 6 9.79 -0.17 7.59
C THR A 6 9.50 -0.56 6.16
N PHE A 7 8.79 -1.67 5.96
CA PHE A 7 8.41 -2.15 4.63
C PHE A 7 7.74 -1.09 3.74
N PRO A 8 6.77 -0.27 4.20
CA PRO A 8 6.13 0.76 3.37
C PRO A 8 7.10 1.79 2.80
N ALA A 9 8.03 2.29 3.62
CA ALA A 9 9.03 3.26 3.19
C ALA A 9 10.04 2.64 2.22
N HIS A 10 10.46 1.39 2.48
CA HIS A 10 11.33 0.64 1.58
C HIS A 10 10.66 0.39 0.21
N PHE A 11 9.41 -0.04 0.19
CA PHE A 11 8.63 -0.32 -1.02
C PHE A 11 8.53 0.92 -1.91
N VAL A 12 8.02 2.04 -1.37
CA VAL A 12 7.86 3.30 -2.11
C VAL A 12 9.21 3.78 -2.64
N GLY A 13 10.25 3.70 -1.81
CA GLY A 13 11.58 4.15 -2.17
C GLY A 13 12.27 3.28 -3.21
N SER A 14 11.92 2.01 -3.28
CA SER A 14 12.48 1.05 -4.23
C SER A 14 11.81 1.18 -5.60
N ILE A 15 10.47 1.21 -5.65
CA ILE A 15 9.73 1.36 -6.92
C ILE A 15 10.09 2.66 -7.61
N LEU A 16 10.04 3.78 -6.89
CA LEU A 16 10.40 5.09 -7.47
C LEU A 16 11.82 5.08 -8.05
N ARG A 17 12.78 4.40 -7.40
CA ARG A 17 14.15 4.27 -7.90
C ARG A 17 14.27 3.36 -9.11
N GLN A 18 13.56 2.24 -9.14
CA GLN A 18 13.53 1.33 -10.28
C GLN A 18 12.98 2.03 -11.53
N ASP A 19 11.98 2.90 -11.37
CA ASP A 19 11.43 3.75 -12.43
C ASP A 19 12.34 4.94 -12.82
N GLY A 20 13.55 5.04 -12.24
CA GLY A 20 14.52 6.08 -12.56
C GLY A 20 14.23 7.45 -11.91
N TRP A 21 13.50 7.50 -10.81
CA TRP A 21 13.28 8.70 -10.00
C TRP A 21 14.14 8.65 -8.73
N PRO A 22 14.79 9.76 -8.31
CA PRO A 22 14.42 11.16 -8.53
C PRO A 22 15.07 11.87 -9.73
N LYS A 23 14.46 12.97 -10.18
CA LYS A 23 15.01 13.82 -11.25
C LYS A 23 15.88 14.93 -10.69
N GLU A 24 17.02 15.22 -11.32
CA GLU A 24 17.90 16.37 -11.02
C GLU A 24 17.28 17.73 -11.38
N THR A 25 16.02 17.72 -11.83
CA THR A 25 15.52 18.64 -12.83
C THR A 25 14.09 19.08 -12.53
N GLY A 26 13.91 20.24 -11.88
CA GLY A 26 12.61 20.91 -11.64
C GLY A 26 12.61 22.38 -12.11
N ARG A 27 11.45 23.04 -12.16
CA ARG A 27 11.30 24.42 -12.70
C ARG A 27 12.01 25.52 -11.88
N PHE A 28 12.45 25.21 -10.65
CA PHE A 28 13.21 26.10 -9.78
C PHE A 28 14.27 25.22 -9.07
N ARG A 29 15.57 25.32 -9.40
CA ARG A 29 16.55 24.26 -9.02
C ARG A 29 17.57 24.65 -7.94
N LYS A 30 17.64 23.80 -6.91
CA LYS A 30 18.89 23.28 -6.29
C LYS A 30 18.81 21.82 -5.80
N ASN A 31 17.65 21.12 -5.86
CA ASN A 31 17.46 19.78 -5.26
C ASN A 31 16.86 18.76 -6.24
N LEU A 32 17.09 17.47 -5.99
CA LEU A 32 16.38 16.33 -6.61
C LEU A 32 14.86 16.45 -6.36
N VAL A 33 14.02 16.11 -7.35
CA VAL A 33 12.54 16.23 -7.27
C VAL A 33 11.80 14.95 -7.71
N VAL A 34 10.56 14.80 -7.23
CA VAL A 34 9.60 13.72 -7.58
C VAL A 34 8.31 14.33 -8.11
N ASN A 35 7.67 13.65 -9.06
CA ASN A 35 6.35 14.02 -9.56
C ASN A 35 5.25 13.49 -8.64
N THR A 36 4.30 14.35 -8.32
CA THR A 36 3.24 14.04 -7.36
C THR A 36 2.33 12.91 -7.86
N HIS A 37 1.98 12.91 -9.15
CA HIS A 37 1.11 11.87 -9.72
C HIS A 37 1.71 10.47 -9.62
N LEU A 38 3.00 10.31 -9.96
CA LEU A 38 3.66 9.01 -9.84
C LEU A 38 3.73 8.54 -8.38
N THR A 39 4.02 9.45 -7.44
CA THR A 39 3.99 9.12 -6.00
C THR A 39 2.64 8.54 -5.59
N PHE A 40 1.52 9.08 -6.09
CA PHE A 40 0.19 8.52 -5.80
C PHE A 40 -0.01 7.13 -6.37
N LEU A 41 0.45 6.88 -7.59
CA LEU A 41 0.35 5.55 -8.19
C LEU A 41 1.15 4.51 -7.39
N VAL A 42 2.34 4.88 -6.92
CA VAL A 42 3.17 4.01 -6.07
C VAL A 42 2.50 3.78 -4.71
N PHE A 43 1.86 4.79 -4.12
CA PHE A 43 1.12 4.63 -2.87
C PHE A 43 -0.13 3.75 -3.05
N GLU A 44 -0.87 3.88 -4.15
CA GLU A 44 -1.98 2.99 -4.48
C GLU A 44 -1.51 1.54 -4.63
N GLN A 45 -0.36 1.33 -5.28
CA GLN A 45 0.26 0.00 -5.38
C GLN A 45 0.69 -0.55 -4.02
N LEU A 46 1.23 0.29 -3.13
CA LEU A 46 1.57 -0.10 -1.76
C LEU A 46 0.31 -0.55 -0.99
N TYR A 47 -0.79 0.18 -1.10
CA TYR A 47 -2.06 -0.20 -0.48
C TYR A 47 -2.57 -1.53 -1.04
N ARG A 48 -2.59 -1.71 -2.36
CA ARG A 48 -3.01 -2.96 -3.00
C ARG A 48 -2.14 -4.14 -2.59
N THR A 49 -0.83 -3.91 -2.49
CA THR A 49 0.14 -4.88 -1.96
C THR A 49 -0.27 -5.33 -0.56
N ALA A 50 -0.61 -4.39 0.31
CA ALA A 50 -1.07 -4.67 1.67
C ALA A 50 -2.34 -5.57 1.68
N VAL A 51 -3.32 -5.23 0.84
CA VAL A 51 -4.57 -6.00 0.71
C VAL A 51 -4.30 -7.42 0.20
N VAL A 52 -3.47 -7.56 -0.83
CA VAL A 52 -3.12 -8.88 -1.40
C VAL A 52 -2.42 -9.75 -0.37
N ILE A 53 -1.49 -9.21 0.41
CA ILE A 53 -0.82 -9.92 1.50
C ILE A 53 -1.84 -10.36 2.56
N GLY A 54 -2.71 -9.48 3.06
CA GLY A 54 -3.66 -9.84 4.11
C GLY A 54 -4.72 -10.86 3.66
N VAL A 55 -5.05 -10.92 2.36
CA VAL A 55 -5.91 -11.97 1.81
C VAL A 55 -5.16 -13.30 1.70
N GLN A 56 -3.99 -13.30 1.06
CA GLN A 56 -3.30 -14.51 0.58
C GLN A 56 -2.34 -15.11 1.61
N SER A 57 -1.75 -14.30 2.49
CA SER A 57 -0.71 -14.71 3.44
C SER A 57 -0.89 -14.06 4.82
N PRO A 58 -1.87 -14.53 5.61
CA PRO A 58 -2.19 -13.91 6.90
C PRO A 58 -1.01 -13.87 7.88
N ASP A 59 -0.18 -14.91 7.92
CA ASP A 59 0.98 -14.97 8.82
C ASP A 59 2.01 -13.91 8.47
N LEU A 60 2.32 -13.76 7.17
CA LEU A 60 3.22 -12.71 6.68
C LEU A 60 2.65 -11.32 6.95
N ALA A 61 1.34 -11.16 6.77
CA ALA A 61 0.64 -9.91 7.07
C ALA A 61 0.85 -9.50 8.54
N LEU A 62 0.70 -10.44 9.47
CA LEU A 62 0.89 -10.21 10.90
C LEU A 62 2.35 -9.92 11.29
N GLN A 63 3.31 -10.56 10.62
CA GLN A 63 4.72 -10.23 10.78
C GLN A 63 5.03 -8.80 10.30
N LEU A 64 4.50 -8.40 9.14
CA LEU A 64 4.66 -7.04 8.61
C LEU A 64 3.94 -5.99 9.47
N LEU A 65 2.80 -6.32 10.10
CA LEU A 65 2.18 -5.46 11.12
C LEU A 65 3.10 -5.25 12.32
N THR A 66 3.74 -6.32 12.79
CA THR A 66 4.65 -6.28 13.93
C THR A 66 5.90 -5.44 13.61
N ASP A 67 6.38 -5.50 12.38
CA ASP A 67 7.57 -4.76 11.89
C ASP A 67 7.38 -3.24 11.88
N ILE A 68 6.18 -2.73 11.59
CA ILE A 68 5.94 -1.29 11.35
C ILE A 68 6.11 -0.43 12.61
N LYS A 69 6.20 -1.01 13.82
CA LYS A 69 6.59 -0.31 15.08
C LYS A 69 5.89 1.02 15.40
N THR A 70 4.74 1.32 14.78
CA THR A 70 3.85 2.41 15.24
C THR A 70 3.00 1.99 16.41
N TRP A 71 3.04 0.70 16.77
CA TRP A 71 2.34 0.21 17.92
C TRP A 71 3.07 0.61 19.20
N ASP A 72 2.50 1.59 19.90
CA ASP A 72 2.99 2.16 21.15
C ASP A 72 2.79 1.24 22.36
N GLY A 73 2.34 -0.01 22.13
CA GLY A 73 1.96 -0.97 23.17
C GLY A 73 0.51 -0.82 23.64
N SER A 74 -0.32 -0.03 22.96
CA SER A 74 -1.77 -0.02 23.14
C SER A 74 -2.38 -1.42 22.94
N PRO A 75 -3.55 -1.73 23.52
CA PRO A 75 -4.23 -2.99 23.23
C PRO A 75 -4.50 -3.16 21.72
N ALA A 76 -4.31 -4.37 21.19
CA ALA A 76 -4.50 -4.67 19.78
C ALA A 76 -5.91 -4.27 19.30
N ASP A 77 -6.91 -4.46 20.15
CA ASP A 77 -8.30 -4.12 19.86
C ASP A 77 -8.49 -2.61 19.63
N ASP A 78 -7.82 -1.75 20.39
CA ASP A 78 -7.92 -0.29 20.27
C ASP A 78 -7.22 0.21 18.99
N PHE A 79 -6.02 -0.31 18.73
CA PHE A 79 -5.27 -0.04 17.50
C PHE A 79 -6.02 -0.51 16.25
N ILE A 80 -6.56 -1.72 16.28
CA ILE A 80 -7.35 -2.27 15.17
C ILE A 80 -8.62 -1.44 14.95
N ALA A 81 -9.30 -1.00 16.01
CA ALA A 81 -10.49 -0.17 15.88
C ALA A 81 -10.20 1.22 15.27
N GLU A 82 -9.04 1.80 15.55
CA GLU A 82 -8.60 3.08 14.97
C GLU A 82 -8.22 2.95 13.49
N VAL A 83 -7.58 1.84 13.12
CA VAL A 83 -7.01 1.67 11.78
C VAL A 83 -7.94 0.88 10.85
N ASP A 84 -8.91 0.12 11.35
CA ASP A 84 -9.90 -0.60 10.53
C ASP A 84 -10.80 0.39 9.79
N PRO A 85 -10.59 0.59 8.47
CA PRO A 85 -11.40 1.52 7.72
C PRO A 85 -12.85 1.03 7.61
N HIS A 86 -13.16 -0.25 7.89
CA HIS A 86 -14.52 -0.80 7.80
C HIS A 86 -15.53 -0.03 8.66
N THR A 87 -15.12 0.44 9.86
CA THR A 87 -15.98 1.21 10.77
C THR A 87 -16.42 2.54 10.16
N GLU A 88 -15.54 3.23 9.43
CA GLU A 88 -15.86 4.44 8.68
C GLU A 88 -16.50 4.16 7.30
N ILE A 89 -16.12 3.05 6.66
CA ILE A 89 -16.65 2.58 5.37
C ILE A 89 -18.14 2.23 5.50
N MET A 90 -18.57 1.57 6.57
CA MET A 90 -19.99 1.26 6.81
C MET A 90 -20.84 2.52 7.01
N ALA A 91 -20.29 3.57 7.61
CA ALA A 91 -20.96 4.86 7.77
C ALA A 91 -21.04 5.67 6.46
N SER A 92 -20.21 5.34 5.48
CA SER A 92 -20.07 6.04 4.20
C SER A 92 -20.41 5.19 2.97
N LEU A 93 -21.00 4.00 3.18
CA LEU A 93 -21.34 2.97 2.19
C LEU A 93 -21.98 3.44 0.87
N PRO A 94 -22.80 4.51 0.80
CA PRO A 94 -23.26 5.03 -0.49
C PRO A 94 -22.13 5.63 -1.37
N ASN A 95 -20.93 5.79 -0.84
CA ASN A 95 -19.78 6.48 -1.45
C ASN A 95 -18.45 5.68 -1.37
N LEU A 96 -18.52 4.35 -1.33
CA LEU A 96 -17.43 3.33 -1.33
C LEU A 96 -16.01 3.74 -1.85
N PRO A 97 -14.94 3.06 -1.37
CA PRO A 97 -13.77 3.63 -0.68
C PRO A 97 -12.61 4.02 -1.60
N TRP A 98 -12.71 3.77 -2.90
CA TRP A 98 -11.68 4.20 -3.85
C TRP A 98 -11.58 5.72 -3.93
N LYS A 99 -12.58 6.46 -3.44
CA LYS A 99 -12.55 7.92 -3.28
C LYS A 99 -12.14 8.40 -1.90
N THR A 100 -12.12 7.57 -0.85
CA THR A 100 -11.78 8.03 0.51
C THR A 100 -10.27 7.93 0.76
N LEU A 101 -9.62 6.87 0.27
CA LEU A 101 -8.15 6.82 0.13
C LEU A 101 -7.64 7.89 -0.85
N ASN A 102 -8.40 8.15 -1.91
CA ASN A 102 -8.12 9.20 -2.90
C ASN A 102 -8.45 10.62 -2.39
N ALA A 103 -9.46 10.82 -1.55
CA ALA A 103 -9.83 12.15 -1.04
C ALA A 103 -9.02 12.53 0.22
N GLY A 104 -8.54 11.54 0.97
CA GLY A 104 -7.79 11.73 2.21
C GLY A 104 -6.28 11.88 2.01
N VAL A 105 -5.67 11.18 1.04
CA VAL A 105 -4.20 11.09 0.91
C VAL A 105 -3.65 11.81 -0.33
N MET A 106 -4.28 12.92 -0.70
CA MET A 106 -3.95 13.77 -1.85
C MET A 106 -4.31 13.17 -3.22
N GLN A 107 -5.56 13.32 -3.66
CA GLN A 107 -5.79 13.39 -5.11
C GLN A 107 -5.38 14.77 -5.64
N PRO A 108 -4.54 14.85 -6.68
CA PRO A 108 -4.42 16.06 -7.47
C PRO A 108 -5.79 16.30 -8.12
N LYS A 109 -6.52 17.32 -7.66
CA LYS A 109 -7.86 17.69 -8.13
C LYS A 109 -7.84 18.28 -9.55
N THR A 110 -6.66 18.64 -10.05
CA THR A 110 -6.45 19.31 -11.32
C THR A 110 -5.27 18.69 -12.08
N LYS A 111 -5.30 18.81 -13.42
CA LYS A 111 -4.16 18.46 -14.29
C LYS A 111 -2.87 19.16 -13.89
N LYS A 112 -2.98 20.37 -13.34
CA LYS A 112 -1.84 21.14 -12.84
C LYS A 112 -1.18 20.45 -11.64
N GLU A 113 -1.97 19.95 -10.68
CA GLU A 113 -1.45 19.23 -9.50
C GLU A 113 -0.87 17.86 -9.89
N MET A 114 -1.36 17.22 -10.96
CA MET A 114 -0.72 16.00 -11.50
C MET A 114 0.67 16.28 -12.08
N ASP A 115 0.86 17.46 -12.68
CA ASP A 115 2.12 17.89 -13.28
C ASP A 115 3.09 18.51 -12.25
N GLU A 116 2.67 18.65 -10.98
CA GLU A 116 3.51 19.22 -9.93
C GLU A 116 4.66 18.28 -9.54
N SER A 117 5.73 18.89 -9.01
CA SER A 117 6.88 18.16 -8.51
C SER A 117 7.40 18.83 -7.25
N PHE A 118 7.84 18.03 -6.28
CA PHE A 118 8.36 18.50 -5.00
C PHE A 118 9.75 17.90 -4.72
N PRO A 119 10.55 18.52 -3.84
CA PRO A 119 11.89 18.01 -3.52
C PRO A 119 11.86 16.60 -2.92
N TRP A 120 12.80 15.73 -3.33
CA TRP A 120 12.95 14.35 -2.84
C TRP A 120 12.94 14.26 -1.31
N LYS A 121 13.59 15.21 -0.64
CA LYS A 121 13.64 15.28 0.82
C LYS A 121 12.26 15.42 1.49
N GLU A 122 11.28 16.02 0.81
CA GLU A 122 9.92 16.17 1.36
C GLU A 122 9.17 14.84 1.33
N LEU A 123 9.49 13.93 0.38
CA LEU A 123 8.93 12.58 0.36
C LEU A 123 9.32 11.76 1.60
N TRP A 124 10.50 12.06 2.16
CA TRP A 124 11.09 11.30 3.27
C TRP A 124 10.98 12.04 4.61
N ASN A 125 10.15 13.06 4.70
CA ASN A 125 9.83 13.64 6.00
C ASN A 125 8.95 12.68 6.81
N GLU A 126 8.95 12.85 8.14
CA GLU A 126 8.29 11.96 9.07
C GLU A 126 6.78 11.86 8.84
N GLU A 127 6.14 12.99 8.52
CA GLU A 127 4.71 13.08 8.22
C GLU A 127 4.34 12.21 7.00
N THR A 128 5.09 12.34 5.90
CA THR A 128 4.84 11.60 4.66
C THR A 128 5.08 10.11 4.83
N VAL A 129 6.14 9.72 5.53
CA VAL A 129 6.41 8.31 5.86
C VAL A 129 5.32 7.73 6.76
N SER A 130 4.80 8.52 7.69
CA SER A 130 3.68 8.11 8.55
C SER A 130 2.40 7.88 7.74
N ILE A 131 2.11 8.75 6.76
CA ILE A 131 0.98 8.60 5.84
C ILE A 131 1.10 7.30 5.03
N PHE A 132 2.28 7.00 4.48
CA PHE A 132 2.49 5.75 3.72
C PHE A 132 2.27 4.52 4.59
N SER A 133 2.81 4.56 5.80
CA SER A 133 2.69 3.47 6.77
C SER A 133 1.24 3.29 7.18
N PHE A 134 0.52 4.37 7.47
CA PHE A 134 -0.89 4.32 7.85
C PHE A 134 -1.77 3.69 6.76
N GLY A 135 -1.65 4.14 5.50
CA GLY A 135 -2.44 3.55 4.41
C GLY A 135 -2.13 2.07 4.19
N TYR A 136 -0.86 1.68 4.29
CA TYR A 136 -0.48 0.27 4.24
C TYR A 136 -1.12 -0.55 5.37
N LEU A 137 -1.06 -0.05 6.62
CA LEU A 137 -1.69 -0.68 7.77
C LEU A 137 -3.21 -0.84 7.58
N GLN A 138 -3.89 0.18 7.07
CA GLN A 138 -5.33 0.11 6.78
C GLN A 138 -5.67 -1.01 5.80
N GLY A 139 -4.95 -1.11 4.68
CA GLY A 139 -5.19 -2.15 3.67
C GLY A 139 -4.93 -3.55 4.23
N LEU A 140 -3.89 -3.70 5.03
CA LEU A 140 -3.49 -4.97 5.63
C LEU A 140 -4.48 -5.43 6.72
N ILE A 141 -4.85 -4.55 7.66
CA ILE A 141 -5.83 -4.86 8.72
C ILE A 141 -7.19 -5.16 8.12
N TRP A 142 -7.67 -4.34 7.18
CA TRP A 142 -8.96 -4.55 6.54
C TRP A 142 -9.03 -5.91 5.85
N SER A 143 -8.02 -6.25 5.03
CA SER A 143 -7.99 -7.53 4.31
C SER A 143 -7.83 -8.75 5.22
N LEU A 144 -7.14 -8.61 6.36
CA LEU A 144 -7.08 -9.64 7.39
C LEU A 144 -8.45 -9.90 8.04
N LEU A 145 -9.22 -8.84 8.32
CA LEU A 145 -10.52 -8.91 8.99
C LEU A 145 -11.69 -9.22 8.05
N HIS A 146 -11.60 -8.82 6.79
CA HIS A 146 -12.64 -8.90 5.76
C HIS A 146 -12.12 -9.56 4.47
N PRO A 147 -11.60 -10.79 4.55
CA PRO A 147 -10.86 -11.39 3.45
C PRO A 147 -11.74 -11.75 2.25
N VAL A 148 -13.03 -12.05 2.47
CA VAL A 148 -13.95 -12.37 1.37
C VAL A 148 -14.24 -11.11 0.57
N GLU A 149 -14.59 -10.02 1.27
CA GLU A 149 -14.86 -8.73 0.66
C GLU A 149 -13.62 -8.16 -0.06
N ALA A 150 -12.45 -8.28 0.57
CA ALA A 150 -11.18 -7.88 -0.04
C ALA A 150 -10.85 -8.68 -1.31
N ASN A 151 -11.05 -10.00 -1.28
CA ASN A 151 -10.81 -10.86 -2.44
C ASN A 151 -11.79 -10.57 -3.59
N GLU A 152 -13.08 -10.34 -3.29
CA GLU A 152 -14.07 -9.92 -4.28
C GLU A 152 -13.72 -8.57 -4.92
N GLN A 153 -13.27 -7.62 -4.11
CA GLN A 153 -12.89 -6.29 -4.58
C GLN A 153 -11.64 -6.34 -5.49
N LEU A 154 -10.60 -7.08 -5.08
CA LEU A 154 -9.41 -7.30 -5.89
C LEU A 154 -9.75 -7.96 -7.24
N GLY A 155 -10.64 -8.95 -7.25
CA GLY A 155 -11.08 -9.62 -8.47
C GLY A 155 -11.75 -8.64 -9.45
N LYS A 156 -12.67 -7.80 -8.96
CA LYS A 156 -13.32 -6.77 -9.77
C LYS A 156 -12.32 -5.78 -10.36
N GLU A 157 -11.33 -5.36 -9.58
CA GLU A 157 -10.30 -4.43 -10.05
C GLU A 157 -9.41 -5.02 -11.14
N ILE A 158 -8.98 -6.27 -10.99
CA ILE A 158 -8.21 -7.00 -12.00
C ILE A 158 -9.02 -7.09 -13.30
N ASP A 159 -10.30 -7.46 -13.22
CA ASP A 159 -11.19 -7.55 -14.37
C ASP A 159 -11.36 -6.19 -15.07
N GLU A 160 -11.57 -5.12 -14.31
CA GLU A 160 -11.71 -3.76 -14.83
C GLU A 160 -10.43 -3.26 -15.52
N ILE A 161 -9.27 -3.49 -14.89
CA ILE A 161 -7.97 -3.09 -15.44
C ILE A 161 -7.68 -3.89 -16.70
N GLY A 162 -7.92 -5.19 -16.69
CA GLY A 162 -7.78 -6.05 -17.87
C GLY A 162 -8.69 -5.60 -19.02
N ALA A 163 -9.93 -5.20 -18.73
CA ALA A 163 -10.85 -4.65 -19.73
C ALA A 163 -10.34 -3.32 -20.32
N LYS A 164 -9.90 -2.38 -19.47
CA LYS A 164 -9.32 -1.10 -19.90
C LYS A 164 -8.04 -1.31 -20.72
N PHE A 165 -7.19 -2.25 -20.34
CA PHE A 165 -5.97 -2.58 -21.07
C PHE A 165 -6.28 -3.15 -22.46
N LYS A 166 -7.25 -4.06 -22.59
CA LYS A 166 -7.69 -4.58 -23.90
C LYS A 166 -8.17 -3.46 -24.83
N GLN A 167 -8.90 -2.48 -24.29
CA GLN A 167 -9.32 -1.30 -25.04
C GLN A 167 -8.11 -0.45 -25.46
N ALA A 168 -7.17 -0.20 -24.55
CA ALA A 168 -5.95 0.57 -24.83
C ALA A 168 -5.08 -0.12 -25.90
N LYS A 169 -4.90 -1.45 -25.82
CA LYS A 169 -4.16 -2.25 -26.80
C LYS A 169 -4.79 -2.15 -28.20
N SER A 170 -6.13 -2.21 -28.26
CA SER A 170 -6.88 -2.00 -29.51
C SER A 170 -6.71 -0.58 -30.08
N ALA A 171 -6.44 0.41 -29.23
CA ALA A 171 -6.09 1.78 -29.61
C ALA A 171 -4.59 2.00 -29.93
N GLY A 172 -3.78 0.93 -29.94
CA GLY A 172 -2.36 0.98 -30.30
C GLY A 172 -1.40 1.14 -29.13
N TYR A 173 -1.86 0.98 -27.88
CA TYR A 173 -0.98 0.92 -26.72
C TYR A 173 -0.06 -0.30 -26.78
N LYS A 174 1.22 -0.11 -26.46
CA LYS A 174 2.27 -1.15 -26.51
C LYS A 174 2.88 -1.49 -25.14
N GLY A 175 2.24 -1.06 -24.05
CA GLY A 175 2.73 -1.39 -22.72
C GLY A 175 2.49 -2.86 -22.36
N GLU A 176 3.08 -3.25 -21.24
CA GLU A 176 2.97 -4.60 -20.68
C GLU A 176 1.56 -4.90 -20.20
N GLU A 177 1.17 -6.17 -20.30
CA GLU A 177 -0.14 -6.64 -19.88
C GLU A 177 -0.21 -6.60 -18.34
N PRO A 178 -1.27 -6.03 -17.76
CA PRO A 178 -1.45 -6.06 -16.32
C PRO A 178 -1.71 -7.50 -15.86
N HIS A 179 -1.48 -7.73 -14.57
CA HIS A 179 -1.82 -8.98 -13.88
C HIS A 179 -3.27 -9.38 -14.16
N THR A 180 -3.47 -10.66 -14.45
CA THR A 180 -4.77 -11.20 -14.84
C THR A 180 -5.42 -12.03 -13.73
N SER A 181 -4.70 -12.24 -12.62
CA SER A 181 -5.21 -12.95 -11.46
C SER A 181 -4.57 -12.48 -10.15
N ILE A 182 -5.25 -12.73 -9.03
CA ILE A 182 -4.74 -12.41 -7.69
C ILE A 182 -3.46 -13.22 -7.36
N PRO A 183 -3.34 -14.52 -7.71
CA PRO A 183 -2.10 -15.26 -7.52
C PRO A 183 -0.89 -14.65 -8.24
N GLU A 184 -1.05 -14.23 -9.50
CA GLU A 184 0.04 -13.54 -10.23
C GLU A 184 0.47 -12.25 -9.52
N LEU A 185 -0.51 -11.48 -9.02
CA LEU A 185 -0.23 -10.26 -8.26
C LEU A 185 0.47 -10.57 -6.93
N TYR A 186 0.12 -11.68 -6.29
CA TYR A 186 0.73 -12.12 -5.05
C TYR A 186 2.19 -12.56 -5.24
N ASP A 187 2.51 -13.27 -6.31
CA ASP A 187 3.88 -13.71 -6.58
C ASP A 187 4.85 -12.52 -6.69
N ASP A 188 4.47 -11.47 -7.41
CA ASP A 188 5.27 -10.24 -7.52
C ASP A 188 5.40 -9.48 -6.19
N VAL A 189 4.33 -9.49 -5.40
CA VAL A 189 4.33 -8.91 -4.06
C VAL A 189 5.32 -9.65 -3.15
N ILE A 190 5.37 -10.98 -3.18
CA ILE A 190 6.29 -11.77 -2.37
C ILE A 190 7.74 -11.51 -2.77
N ILE A 191 8.05 -11.39 -4.07
CA ILE A 191 9.40 -11.00 -4.52
C ILE A 191 9.84 -9.67 -3.88
N THR A 192 8.90 -8.73 -3.75
CA THR A 192 9.17 -7.42 -3.14
C THR A 192 9.41 -7.52 -1.63
N VAL A 193 8.63 -8.36 -0.94
CA VAL A 193 8.81 -8.64 0.50
C VAL A 193 10.13 -9.37 0.76
N ASP A 194 10.46 -10.37 -0.05
CA ASP A 194 11.73 -11.11 0.06
C ASP A 194 12.92 -10.16 -0.13
N THR A 195 12.83 -9.23 -1.08
CA THR A 195 13.87 -8.20 -1.28
C THR A 195 14.03 -7.31 -0.05
N TYR A 196 12.92 -6.95 0.60
CA TYR A 196 12.94 -6.19 1.85
C TYR A 196 13.63 -6.96 2.98
N ILE A 197 13.27 -8.23 3.17
CA ILE A 197 13.86 -9.13 4.19
C ILE A 197 15.35 -9.31 3.96
N GLN A 198 15.77 -9.56 2.71
CA GLN A 198 17.19 -9.67 2.36
C GLN A 198 17.98 -8.39 2.66
N THR A 199 17.32 -7.22 2.56
CA THR A 199 17.95 -5.91 2.76
C THR A 199 18.00 -5.51 4.25
N ASN A 200 16.96 -5.85 5.03
CA ASN A 200 16.77 -5.32 6.39
C ASN A 200 16.88 -6.38 7.50
N GLY A 201 17.00 -7.65 7.13
CA GLY A 201 17.00 -8.79 8.05
C GLY A 201 15.63 -9.46 8.17
N ASP A 202 15.56 -10.50 8.99
CA ASP A 202 14.34 -11.26 9.21
C ASP A 202 13.22 -10.40 9.79
N LEU A 203 11.98 -10.69 9.38
CA LEU A 203 10.81 -10.09 10.01
C LEU A 203 10.69 -10.56 11.47
N PRO A 204 10.16 -9.71 12.37
CA PRO A 204 9.92 -10.10 13.74
C PRO A 204 8.90 -11.24 13.83
N ASP A 205 8.99 -12.03 14.90
CA ASP A 205 7.94 -12.96 15.29
C ASP A 205 6.62 -12.21 15.51
N ILE A 206 5.49 -12.86 15.22
CA ILE A 206 4.16 -12.27 15.39
C ILE A 206 3.93 -11.89 16.85
N ASP A 207 3.56 -10.63 17.11
CA ASP A 207 3.21 -10.19 18.45
C ASP A 207 2.03 -11.00 19.01
N PRO A 208 2.20 -11.68 20.17
CA PRO A 208 1.14 -12.50 20.77
C PRO A 208 -0.15 -11.73 21.08
N SER A 209 -0.09 -10.42 21.27
CA SER A 209 -1.27 -9.59 21.54
C SER A 209 -2.14 -9.38 20.30
N LEU A 210 -1.60 -9.45 19.08
CA LEU A 210 -2.42 -9.52 17.84
C LEU A 210 -3.22 -10.81 17.78
N LEU A 211 -2.66 -11.90 18.33
CA LEU A 211 -3.32 -13.20 18.41
C LEU A 211 -4.40 -13.26 19.49
N ALA A 212 -4.44 -12.28 20.39
CA ALA A 212 -5.53 -12.13 21.35
C ALA A 212 -6.80 -11.59 20.68
N HIS A 213 -6.69 -10.88 19.56
CA HIS A 213 -7.84 -10.40 18.80
C HIS A 213 -8.58 -11.58 18.14
N THR A 214 -9.82 -11.79 18.57
CA THR A 214 -10.59 -13.02 18.29
C THR A 214 -10.72 -13.33 16.79
N LYS A 215 -10.90 -12.30 15.95
CA LYS A 215 -11.00 -12.48 14.49
C LYS A 215 -9.66 -12.88 13.85
N LEU A 216 -8.55 -12.29 14.30
CA LEU A 216 -7.22 -12.57 13.75
C LEU A 216 -6.77 -13.98 14.13
N LYS A 217 -7.00 -14.39 15.38
CA LYS A 217 -6.70 -15.75 15.86
C LYS A 217 -7.33 -16.84 14.97
N SER A 218 -8.60 -16.66 14.60
CA SER A 218 -9.34 -17.63 13.78
C SER A 218 -8.83 -17.78 12.34
N ARG A 219 -8.01 -16.84 11.85
CA ARG A 219 -7.43 -16.87 10.51
C ARG A 219 -6.16 -17.72 10.44
N ILE A 220 -5.42 -17.84 11.54
CA ILE A 220 -4.14 -18.58 11.61
C ILE A 220 -4.36 -20.05 11.96
N THR A 221 -5.36 -20.37 12.78
CA THR A 221 -5.59 -21.73 13.28
C THR A 221 -6.36 -22.63 12.30
N LYS A 222 -6.36 -22.34 11.00
CA LYS A 222 -7.02 -23.14 9.95
C LYS A 222 -5.99 -23.89 9.12
#